data_AF-A0A7U3Q3U0-F1
#
_entry.id   AF-A0A7U3Q3U0-F1
#
_cell.length_a   1.000
_cell.length_b   1.000
_cell.length_c   1.000
_cell.angle_alpha   90.00
_cell.angle_beta   90.00
_cell.angle_gamma   90.00
#
_symmetry.space_group_name_H-M   'P 1'
#
loop_
_entity.id
_entity.type
_entity.pdbx_description
1 polymer ?
#
loop_
_entity_poly.entity_id
_entity_poly.type
_entity_poly.pdbx_seq_one_letter_code
_entity_poly.pdbx_strand_id
1 'polypeptide(L)' 'MGLIKEAKNIDLSTKSEPWTEEELANFRKVMKKIKEKNAKRKGLDLKKAVH' A
#
# COMPACT_ATOMS: atom_id res chain seq x y z
N MET A 1 24.60 -13.68 -4.96
CA MET A 1 23.15 -13.85 -4.68
C MET A 1 22.68 -15.07 -5.44
N GLY A 2 22.51 -16.21 -4.76
CA GLY A 2 22.13 -17.46 -5.41
C GLY A 2 20.76 -17.29 -6.08
N LEU A 3 20.70 -17.51 -7.39
CA LEU A 3 19.44 -17.52 -8.13
C LEU A 3 18.64 -18.73 -7.63
N ILE A 4 17.67 -18.47 -6.75
CA ILE A 4 16.70 -19.46 -6.29
C ILE A 4 15.96 -19.90 -7.55
N LYS A 5 16.14 -21.18 -7.92
CA LYS A 5 15.55 -21.78 -9.10
C LYS A 5 14.02 -21.75 -8.91
N GLU A 6 13.32 -20.94 -9.70
CA GLU A 6 11.86 -20.87 -9.62
C GLU A 6 11.28 -22.28 -9.80
N ALA A 7 10.38 -22.66 -8.89
CA ALA A 7 9.78 -23.97 -8.89
C ALA A 7 8.92 -24.15 -10.15
N LYS A 8 9.33 -25.06 -11.04
CA LYS A 8 8.83 -25.22 -12.41
C LYS A 8 7.33 -25.55 -12.56
N ASN A 9 6.58 -25.70 -11.46
CA ASN A 9 5.17 -26.09 -11.46
C ASN A 9 4.36 -25.46 -10.30
N ILE A 10 4.78 -24.29 -9.78
CA ILE A 10 3.94 -23.54 -8.84
C ILE A 10 3.10 -22.57 -9.66
N ASP A 11 1.80 -22.79 -9.69
CA ASP A 11 0.85 -21.83 -10.22
C ASP A 11 0.79 -20.62 -9.28
N LEU A 12 1.59 -19.60 -9.61
CA LEU A 12 1.56 -18.29 -8.94
C LEU A 12 0.38 -17.43 -9.42
N SER A 13 -0.49 -17.96 -10.29
CA SER A 13 -1.77 -17.33 -10.60
C SER A 13 -2.71 -17.54 -9.42
N THR A 14 -2.44 -16.81 -8.34
CA THR A 14 -3.46 -16.53 -7.33
C THR A 14 -4.55 -15.77 -8.06
N LYS A 15 -5.61 -16.48 -8.48
CA LYS A 15 -6.78 -15.86 -9.11
C LYS A 15 -7.31 -14.83 -8.12
N SER A 16 -6.94 -13.57 -8.36
CA SER A 16 -7.36 -12.46 -7.53
C SER A 16 -8.81 -12.22 -7.86
N GLU A 17 -9.70 -12.67 -6.99
CA GLU A 17 -11.11 -12.32 -7.11
C GLU A 17 -11.23 -10.79 -7.11
N PRO A 18 -12.08 -10.21 -7.97
CA PRO A 18 -12.30 -8.79 -7.98
C PRO A 18 -12.83 -8.37 -6.60
N TRP A 19 -12.29 -7.27 -6.07
CA TRP A 19 -12.69 -6.79 -4.76
C TRP A 19 -14.17 -6.40 -4.78
N THR A 20 -14.87 -6.75 -3.71
CA THR A 20 -16.26 -6.32 -3.52
C THR A 20 -16.33 -4.80 -3.33
N GLU A 21 -17.50 -4.21 -3.58
CA GLU A 21 -17.71 -2.78 -3.38
C GLU A 21 -17.45 -2.36 -1.91
N GLU A 22 -17.77 -3.24 -0.96
CA GLU A 22 -17.54 -3.02 0.47
C GLU A 22 -16.04 -2.99 0.80
N GLU A 23 -15.26 -3.95 0.28
CA GLU A 23 -13.81 -4.01 0.45
C GLU A 23 -13.13 -2.78 -0.15
N LEU A 24 -13.57 -2.35 -1.34
CA LEU A 24 -13.08 -1.13 -1.98
C LEU A 24 -13.41 0.11 -1.14
N ALA A 25 -14.62 0.21 -0.59
CA ALA A 25 -15.00 1.32 0.28
C ALA A 25 -14.15 1.38 1.55
N ASN A 26 -13.91 0.23 2.19
CA ASN A 26 -13.09 0.12 3.39
C ASN A 26 -11.62 0.46 3.10
N PHE A 27 -11.08 -0.03 1.99
CA PHE A 27 -9.74 0.30 1.54
C PHE A 27 -9.56 1.80 1.28
N ARG A 28 -10.51 2.43 0.59
CA ARG A 28 -10.49 3.88 0.34
C ARG A 28 -10.47 4.68 1.64
N LYS A 29 -11.22 4.27 2.67
CA LYS A 29 -11.20 4.91 4.01
C LYS A 29 -9.81 4.81 4.66
N VAL A 30 -9.19 3.63 4.63
CA VAL A 30 -7.84 3.42 5.18
C VAL A 30 -6.82 4.30 4.46
N MET A 31 -6.82 4.29 3.12
CA MET A 31 -5.89 5.11 2.33
C MET A 31 -6.07 6.60 2.56
N LYS A 32 -7.32 7.07 2.70
CA LYS A 32 -7.61 8.47 3.04
C LYS A 32 -6.99 8.86 4.38
N LYS A 33 -7.18 8.04 5.42
CA LYS A 33 -6.60 8.28 6.75
C LYS A 33 -5.07 8.30 6.73
N ILE A 34 -4.43 7.42 5.96
CA ILE A 34 -2.97 7.40 5.79
C ILE A 34 -2.50 8.69 5.09
N LYS A 35 -3.16 9.09 3.99
CA LYS A 35 -2.82 10.32 3.27
C LYS A 35 -2.94 11.56 4.16
N GLU A 36 -4.01 11.68 4.93
CA GLU A 36 -4.22 12.79 5.87
C GLU A 36 -3.14 12.83 6.96
N LYS A 37 -2.78 11.68 7.54
CA LYS A 37 -1.67 11.59 8.51
C LYS A 37 -0.34 12.03 7.90
N ASN A 38 -0.06 11.60 6.67
CA ASN A 38 1.18 11.95 5.97
C ASN A 38 1.22 13.42 5.58
N ALA A 39 0.10 14.01 5.17
CA ALA A 39 0.00 15.45 4.89
C ALA A 39 0.31 16.29 6.12
N LYS A 40 -0.24 15.91 7.30
CA LYS A 40 0.06 16.57 8.57
C LYS A 40 1.55 16.48 8.94
N ARG A 41 2.17 15.31 8.74
CA ARG A 41 3.61 15.10 8.98
C ARG A 41 4.48 15.94 8.05
N LYS A 42 4.20 15.94 6.74
CA LYS A 42 4.93 16.77 5.77
C LYS A 42 4.84 18.26 6.08
N GLY A 43 3.66 18.74 6.51
CA GLY A 43 3.49 20.14 6.95
C GLY A 43 4.26 20.48 8.24
N LEU A 44 4.46 19.51 9.14
CA LEU A 44 5.27 19.67 10.35
C LEU A 44 6.77 19.62 10.05
N ASP A 45 7.23 18.73 9.16
CA ASP A 45 8.63 18.67 8.73
C ASP A 45 9.04 19.94 7.98
N LEU A 46 8.17 20.49 7.13
CA LEU A 46 8.42 21.79 6.46
C LEU A 46 8.54 22.95 7.45
N LYS A 47 7.77 22.94 8.55
CA LYS A 47 7.88 23.98 9.59
C LYS A 47 9.15 23.86 10.44
N LYS A 48 9.64 22.64 10.66
CA LYS A 48 10.91 22.40 11.36
C LYS A 48 12.13 22.74 10.51
N ALA A 49 12.06 22.59 9.19
CA ALA A 49 13.17 22.88 8.28
C ALA A 49 13.40 24.38 8.02
N VAL A 50 12.50 25.26 8.49
CA VAL A 50 12.53 26.73 8.30
C VAL A 50 12.96 27.45 9.59
N HIS A 51 13.35 26.71 10.63
CA HIS A 51 13.97 27.22 11.86
C HIS A 51 15.37 26.62 12.00
#